data_AF-A0A379URN1-F1
#
_entry.id   AF-A0A379URN1-F1
#
_cell.length_a   1.000
_cell.length_b   1.000
_cell.length_c   1.000
_cell.angle_alpha   90.00
_cell.angle_beta   90.00
_cell.angle_gamma   90.00
#
_symmetry.space_group_name_H-M   'P 1'
#
loop_
_entity.id
_entity.type
_entity.pdbx_description
1 polymer ?
#
loop_
_entity_poly.entity_id
_entity_poly.type
_entity_poly.pdbx_seq_one_letter_code
_entity_poly.pdbx_strand_id
1 'polypeptide(L)'
;MAAALVRLRRLLLFLGLEKECQREEWICQLPPNTLLPLLLDIICERWLFSDWLLDRLTAIVSSSKMFNRLLQQLDAQFMLIPDNCFNDEDQREQILETLREVKINQVLF
;
A
#
# COMPACT_ATOMS: atom_id res chain seq x y z
N MET A 1 13.81 15.12 -18.01
CA MET A 1 12.58 14.83 -18.79
C MET A 1 12.07 13.40 -18.61
N ALA A 2 12.93 12.37 -18.57
CA ALA A 2 12.51 10.98 -18.34
C ALA A 2 11.76 10.75 -16.99
N ALA A 3 12.16 11.42 -15.90
CA ALA A 3 11.49 11.30 -14.60
C ALA A 3 10.01 11.73 -14.60
N ALA A 4 9.64 12.73 -15.41
CA ALA A 4 8.25 13.17 -15.54
C ALA A 4 7.39 12.13 -16.28
N LEU A 5 7.95 11.48 -17.30
CA LEU A 5 7.29 10.39 -18.03
C LEU A 5 7.09 9.14 -17.16
N VAL A 6 8.05 8.81 -16.30
CA VAL A 6 7.91 7.71 -15.32
C VAL A 6 6.78 8.02 -14.34
N ARG A 7 6.74 9.24 -13.78
CA ARG A 7 5.66 9.68 -12.88
C ARG A 7 4.29 9.67 -13.55
N LEU A 8 4.19 10.14 -14.80
CA LEU A 8 2.94 10.11 -15.58
C LEU A 8 2.49 8.68 -15.88
N ARG A 9 3.41 7.78 -16.24
CA ARG A 9 3.09 6.36 -16.48
C ARG A 9 2.60 5.66 -15.22
N ARG A 10 3.19 5.97 -14.07
CA ARG A 10 2.70 5.51 -12.77
C ARG A 10 1.30 6.04 -12.49
N LEU A 11 1.06 7.34 -12.64
CA LEU A 11 -0.27 7.94 -12.46
C LEU A 11 -1.34 7.26 -13.33
N LEU A 12 -1.03 6.93 -14.59
CA LEU A 12 -1.97 6.22 -15.48
C LEU A 12 -2.28 4.80 -15.02
N LEU A 13 -1.29 4.07 -14.47
CA LEU A 13 -1.51 2.75 -13.89
C LEU A 13 -2.31 2.83 -12.59
N PHE A 14 -2.08 3.84 -11.76
CA PHE A 14 -2.85 4.09 -10.53
C PHE A 14 -4.28 4.53 -10.81
N LEU A 15 -4.53 5.28 -11.88
CA LEU A 15 -5.89 5.56 -12.37
C LEU A 15 -6.61 4.28 -12.81
N GLY A 16 -5.89 3.31 -13.39
CA GLY A 16 -6.43 1.99 -13.68
C GLY A 16 -6.79 1.20 -12.41
N LEU A 17 -6.04 1.41 -11.33
CA LEU A 17 -6.26 0.79 -10.01
C LEU A 17 -7.33 1.49 -9.18
N GLU A 18 -7.75 2.70 -9.52
CA GLU A 18 -8.71 3.49 -8.74
C GLU A 18 -10.04 2.74 -8.52
N LYS A 19 -10.59 2.12 -9.57
CA LYS A 19 -11.83 1.34 -9.48
C LYS A 19 -11.67 0.08 -8.63
N GLU A 20 -10.53 -0.61 -8.76
CA GLU A 20 -10.25 -1.77 -7.92
C GLU A 20 -10.03 -1.35 -6.46
N CYS A 21 -9.36 -0.21 -6.21
CA CYS A 21 -9.19 0.33 -4.87
C CYS A 21 -10.54 0.66 -4.23
N GLN A 22 -11.44 1.34 -4.95
CA GLN A 22 -12.80 1.64 -4.47
C GLN A 22 -13.61 0.36 -4.18
N ARG A 23 -13.46 -0.65 -5.02
CA ARG A 23 -14.09 -1.96 -4.80
C ARG A 23 -13.54 -2.64 -3.54
N GLU A 24 -12.23 -2.65 -3.36
CA GLU A 24 -11.60 -3.24 -2.18
C GLU A 24 -11.90 -2.47 -0.90
N GLU A 25 -11.98 -1.14 -0.96
CA GLU A 25 -12.45 -0.30 0.15
C GLU A 25 -13.86 -0.71 0.59
N TRP A 26 -14.77 -0.90 -0.36
CA TRP A 26 -16.13 -1.34 -0.07
C TRP A 26 -16.17 -2.75 0.54
N ILE A 27 -15.40 -3.68 -0.03
CA ILE A 27 -15.27 -5.06 0.45
C ILE A 27 -14.70 -5.09 1.88
N CYS A 28 -13.71 -4.25 2.16
CA CYS A 28 -12.99 -4.16 3.43
C CYS A 28 -13.63 -3.20 4.44
N GLN A 29 -14.73 -2.54 4.08
CA GLN A 29 -15.40 -1.51 4.90
C GLN A 29 -14.45 -0.37 5.31
N LEU A 30 -13.50 -0.04 4.44
CA LEU A 30 -12.59 1.08 4.62
C LEU A 30 -13.31 2.38 4.25
N PRO A 31 -12.87 3.53 4.80
CA PRO A 31 -13.37 4.81 4.33
C PRO A 31 -13.05 4.99 2.83
N PRO A 32 -13.96 5.60 2.05
CA PRO A 32 -13.76 5.75 0.62
C PRO A 32 -12.58 6.66 0.30
N ASN A 33 -11.89 6.37 -0.81
CA ASN A 33 -10.71 7.10 -1.30
C ASN A 33 -9.54 7.12 -0.30
N THR A 34 -9.32 6.01 0.42
CA THR A 34 -8.20 5.86 1.36
C THR A 34 -7.12 4.93 0.85
N LEU A 35 -7.48 3.88 0.11
CA LEU A 35 -6.56 2.83 -0.31
C LEU A 35 -5.63 3.30 -1.43
N LEU A 36 -6.15 4.02 -2.43
CA LEU A 36 -5.34 4.55 -3.52
C LEU A 36 -4.28 5.57 -3.01
N PRO A 37 -4.62 6.57 -2.18
CA PRO A 37 -3.62 7.44 -1.55
C PRO A 37 -2.61 6.67 -0.69
N LEU A 38 -3.05 5.66 0.07
CA LEU A 38 -2.16 4.85 0.90
C LEU A 38 -1.12 4.10 0.05
N LEU A 39 -1.52 3.48 -1.05
CA LEU A 39 -0.60 2.80 -1.97
C LEU A 39 0.43 3.78 -2.57
N LEU A 40 -0.04 4.97 -2.97
CA LEU A 40 0.82 6.01 -3.51
C LEU A 40 1.83 6.50 -2.47
N ASP A 41 1.39 6.74 -1.23
CA ASP A 41 2.26 7.15 -0.14
C ASP A 41 3.35 6.09 0.13
N ILE A 42 2.99 4.81 0.18
CA ILE A 42 3.95 3.71 0.37
C ILE A 42 4.98 3.66 -0.76
N ILE A 43 4.56 3.83 -2.02
CA ILE A 43 5.47 3.79 -3.18
C ILE A 43 6.32 5.05 -3.28
N CYS A 44 5.80 6.19 -2.84
CA CYS A 44 6.56 7.44 -2.82
C CYS A 44 7.55 7.49 -1.64
N GLU A 45 7.33 6.68 -0.60
CA GLU A 45 8.23 6.60 0.53
C GLU A 45 9.54 5.92 0.13
N ARG A 46 10.64 6.62 0.37
CA ARG A 46 11.98 6.16 -0.02
C ARG A 46 12.58 5.20 1.00
N TRP A 47 12.15 5.32 2.25
CA TRP A 47 12.57 4.50 3.37
C TRP A 47 11.34 4.09 4.15
N LEU A 48 10.79 2.92 3.82
CA LEU A 48 9.62 2.40 4.50
C LEU A 48 10.04 1.74 5.81
N PHE A 49 9.41 2.16 6.91
CA PHE A 49 9.63 1.61 8.24
C PHE A 49 8.30 1.08 8.81
N SER A 50 8.38 0.05 9.66
CA SER A 50 7.21 -0.62 10.24
C SER A 50 6.36 0.33 11.10
N ASP A 51 6.98 1.18 11.92
CA ASP A 51 6.29 2.18 12.75
C ASP A 51 5.53 3.21 11.89
N TRP A 52 6.18 3.73 10.84
CA TRP A 52 5.56 4.68 9.90
C TRP A 52 4.33 4.07 9.22
N LEU A 53 4.43 2.79 8.83
CA LEU A 53 3.33 2.08 8.19
C LEU A 53 2.21 1.81 9.20
N LEU A 54 2.54 1.41 10.42
CA LEU A 54 1.59 1.17 11.50
C LEU A 54 0.75 2.42 11.81
N ASP A 55 1.37 3.60 11.94
CA ASP A 55 0.68 4.87 12.18
C ASP A 55 -0.37 5.18 11.11
N ARG A 56 -0.03 4.95 9.84
CA ARG A 56 -0.97 5.19 8.72
C ARG A 56 -2.10 4.19 8.69
N LEU A 57 -1.81 2.91 8.92
CA LEU A 57 -2.83 1.88 8.91
C LEU A 57 -3.80 2.06 10.08
N THR A 58 -3.29 2.34 11.29
CA THR A 58 -4.14 2.57 12.48
C THR A 58 -5.01 3.81 12.38
N ALA A 59 -4.63 4.82 11.58
CA ALA A 59 -5.47 5.97 11.28
C ALA A 59 -6.69 5.63 10.39
N ILE A 60 -6.63 4.54 9.61
CA ILE A 60 -7.65 4.16 8.63
C ILE A 60 -8.60 3.09 9.20
N VAL A 61 -8.09 2.19 10.04
CA VAL A 61 -8.86 1.06 10.58
C VAL A 61 -8.97 1.09 12.09
N SER A 62 -10.22 0.94 12.58
CA SER A 62 -10.51 0.99 14.02
C SER A 62 -10.59 -0.38 14.70
N SER A 63 -10.32 -1.49 13.98
CA SER A 63 -10.36 -2.83 14.55
C SER A 63 -9.23 -3.72 14.05
N SER A 64 -8.72 -4.60 14.92
CA SER A 64 -7.66 -5.57 14.58
C SER A 64 -8.06 -6.50 13.43
N LYS A 65 -9.35 -6.87 13.32
CA LYS A 65 -9.84 -7.67 12.19
C LYS A 65 -9.74 -6.93 10.85
N MET A 66 -10.16 -5.65 10.82
CA MET A 66 -10.04 -4.82 9.63
C MET A 66 -8.57 -4.54 9.28
N PHE A 67 -7.72 -4.35 10.30
CA PHE A 67 -6.28 -4.17 10.13
C PHE A 67 -5.62 -5.38 9.47
N ASN A 68 -5.86 -6.59 9.98
CA ASN A 68 -5.32 -7.81 9.40
C ASN A 68 -5.79 -8.03 7.95
N ARG A 69 -7.05 -7.70 7.66
CA ARG A 69 -7.60 -7.78 6.31
C ARG A 69 -6.94 -6.76 5.38
N LEU A 70 -6.73 -5.53 5.84
CA LEU A 70 -6.03 -4.49 5.09
C LEU A 70 -4.58 -4.90 4.78
N LEU A 71 -3.85 -5.46 5.76
CA LEU A 71 -2.51 -5.99 5.53
C LEU A 71 -2.48 -7.06 4.44
N GLN A 72 -3.42 -8.02 4.46
CA GLN A 72 -3.52 -9.05 3.43
C GLN A 72 -3.81 -8.47 2.05
N GLN A 73 -4.66 -7.44 1.98
CA GLN A 73 -4.97 -6.75 0.74
C GLN A 73 -3.77 -5.98 0.18
N LEU A 74 -3.02 -5.27 1.04
CA LEU A 74 -1.81 -4.56 0.62
C LEU A 74 -0.76 -5.53 0.09
N ASP A 75 -0.51 -6.64 0.79
CA ASP A 75 0.42 -7.69 0.35
C ASP A 75 0.04 -8.21 -1.05
N ALA A 76 -1.23 -8.55 -1.27
CA ALA A 76 -1.73 -8.99 -2.57
C ALA A 76 -1.61 -7.91 -3.66
N GLN A 77 -1.94 -6.65 -3.35
CA GLN A 77 -1.85 -5.56 -4.31
C GLN A 77 -0.40 -5.27 -4.73
N PHE A 78 0.54 -5.22 -3.79
CA PHE A 78 1.95 -4.97 -4.10
C PHE A 78 2.61 -6.12 -4.89
N MET A 79 2.13 -7.35 -4.74
CA MET A 79 2.55 -8.46 -5.60
C MET A 79 2.05 -8.31 -7.05
N LEU A 80 0.88 -7.71 -7.26
CA LEU A 80 0.25 -7.56 -8.58
C LEU A 80 0.67 -6.28 -9.32
N ILE A 81 1.13 -5.25 -8.60
CA ILE A 81 1.61 -4.00 -9.19
C ILE A 81 2.84 -4.28 -10.06
N PRO A 82 2.90 -3.80 -11.32
CA PRO A 82 4.06 -4.02 -12.20
C PRO A 82 5.36 -3.39 -11.68
N ASP A 83 6.51 -3.99 -12.00
CA ASP A 83 7.83 -3.53 -11.52
C ASP A 83 8.12 -2.05 -11.81
N ASN A 84 7.64 -1.54 -12.94
CA ASN A 84 7.85 -0.15 -13.36
C ASN A 84 7.14 0.90 -12.47
N CYS A 85 6.25 0.46 -11.57
CA CYS A 85 5.62 1.32 -10.58
C CYS A 85 6.51 1.60 -9.36
N PHE A 86 7.50 0.74 -9.11
CA PHE A 86 8.43 0.89 -8.00
C PHE A 86 9.61 1.80 -8.38
N ASN A 87 10.23 2.40 -7.37
CA ASN A 87 11.35 3.34 -7.49
C ASN A 87 12.63 2.67 -7.96
N ASP A 88 12.86 1.46 -7.50
CA ASP A 88 14.00 0.61 -7.80
C ASP A 88 13.58 -0.87 -7.71
N GLU A 89 14.51 -1.78 -8.01
CA GLU A 89 14.27 -3.22 -8.10
C GLU A 89 14.01 -3.86 -6.72
N ASP A 90 14.48 -3.24 -5.65
CA ASP A 90 14.41 -3.77 -4.28
C ASP A 90 13.16 -3.26 -3.52
N GLN A 91 12.58 -2.13 -3.95
CA GLN A 91 11.51 -1.47 -3.21
C GLN A 91 10.29 -2.38 -2.97
N ARG A 92 9.90 -3.23 -3.94
CA ARG A 92 8.78 -4.17 -3.73
C ARG A 92 9.09 -5.10 -2.56
N GLU A 93 10.29 -5.68 -2.54
CA GLU A 93 10.69 -6.60 -1.48
C GLU A 93 10.70 -5.88 -0.12
N GLN A 94 11.27 -4.68 -0.04
CA GLN A 94 11.24 -3.86 1.17
C GLN A 94 9.81 -3.59 1.67
N ILE A 95 8.87 -3.26 0.76
CA ILE A 95 7.47 -3.03 1.12
C ILE A 95 6.85 -4.30 1.72
N LEU A 96 7.05 -5.45 1.05
CA LEU A 96 6.49 -6.74 1.51
C LEU A 96 7.11 -7.20 2.83
N GLU A 97 8.40 -6.98 3.04
CA GLU A 97 9.07 -7.26 4.31
C GLU A 97 8.53 -6.38 5.44
N THR A 98 8.37 -5.08 5.19
CA THR A 98 7.79 -4.15 6.18
C THR A 98 6.36 -4.53 6.54
N LEU A 99 5.54 -4.95 5.57
CA LEU A 99 4.18 -5.45 5.81
C LEU A 99 4.19 -6.70 6.71
N ARG A 100 5.13 -7.62 6.49
CA ARG A 100 5.29 -8.82 7.34
C ARG A 100 5.75 -8.45 8.74
N GLU A 101 6.67 -7.49 8.88
CA GLU A 101 7.14 -7.01 10.17
C GLU A 101 6.00 -6.41 10.99
N VAL A 102 5.20 -5.54 10.38
CA VAL A 102 3.99 -4.97 11.01
C VAL A 102 3.02 -6.07 11.44
N LYS A 103 2.83 -7.09 10.60
CA LYS A 103 1.98 -8.25 10.93
C LYS A 103 2.48 -9.03 12.15
N ILE A 104 3.80 -9.23 12.27
CA ILE A 104 4.42 -9.92 13.42
C ILE A 104 4.28 -9.07 14.69
N ASN A 105 4.59 -7.78 14.60
CA ASN A 105 4.54 -6.86 15.74
C ASN A 105 3.13 -6.75 16.34
N GLN A 106 2.07 -6.92 15.54
CA GLN A 106 0.69 -6.94 16.05
C GLN A 106 0.27 -8.21 16.77
N VAL A 107 0.94 -9.35 16.58
CA VAL A 107 0.61 -10.59 17.33
C VAL A 107 1.06 -10.46 18.80
N LEU A 108 1.92 -9.49 19.09
CA LEU A 108 2.50 -9.24 20.42
C LEU A 108 1.66 -8.27 21.29
N PHE A 109 0.54 -7.76 20.78
CA PHE A 109 -0.40 -6.86 21.48
C PHE A 109 -1.83 -7.45 21.50
#